data_AF-A0A7W7G0V7-F1
#
_entry.id   AF-A0A7W7G0V7-F1
#
_cell.length_a   1.000
_cell.length_b   1.000
_cell.length_c   1.000
_cell.angle_alpha   90.00
_cell.angle_beta   90.00
_cell.angle_gamma   90.00
#
_symmetry.space_group_name_H-M   'P 1'
#
loop_
_entity.id
_entity.type
_entity.pdbx_description
1 polymer ?
#
loop_
_entity_poly.entity_id
_entity_poly.type
_entity_poly.pdbx_seq_one_letter_code
_entity_poly.pdbx_strand_id
1 'polypeptide(L)'
;MTTTTMAPTMTTPITVTPVRRGDREIGAYIDGRFVPAVDATTVALAALATAAVATAGISVGFALRRRPAIGTVTMGPGGWVSLKRTTRPALKAGRPARPWWARLLRARRLVVER
;
A
#
# COMPACT_ATOMS: atom_id res chain seq x y z
N MET A 1 -70.56 10.58 0.07
CA MET A 1 -69.65 10.15 -1.02
C MET A 1 -68.70 11.29 -1.30
N THR A 2 -67.44 11.17 -0.92
CA THR A 2 -66.43 12.22 -1.10
C THR A 2 -65.47 11.77 -2.19
N THR A 3 -65.49 12.45 -3.34
CA THR A 3 -64.64 12.11 -4.48
C THR A 3 -63.32 12.87 -4.34
N THR A 4 -62.24 12.15 -4.00
CA THR A 4 -60.89 12.70 -3.99
C THR A 4 -60.37 12.78 -5.42
N THR A 5 -60.33 13.99 -5.98
CA THR A 5 -59.67 14.29 -7.26
C THR A 5 -58.16 14.24 -7.06
N MET A 6 -57.48 13.22 -7.58
CA MET A 6 -56.02 13.20 -7.68
C MET A 6 -55.58 14.25 -8.71
N ALA A 7 -54.83 15.24 -8.27
CA ALA A 7 -54.21 16.20 -9.18
C ALA A 7 -53.20 15.48 -10.10
N PRO A 8 -53.15 15.81 -11.40
CA PRO A 8 -52.19 15.19 -12.31
C PRO A 8 -50.76 15.61 -11.93
N THR A 9 -49.88 14.63 -11.77
CA THR A 9 -48.44 14.88 -11.63
C THR A 9 -47.93 15.50 -12.92
N MET A 10 -47.60 16.80 -12.88
CA MET A 10 -46.93 17.45 -14.01
C MET A 10 -45.47 16.97 -14.05
N THR A 11 -45.17 16.00 -14.90
CA THR A 11 -43.80 15.65 -15.26
C THR A 11 -43.34 16.64 -16.33
N THR A 12 -42.46 17.57 -15.96
CA THR A 12 -41.78 18.42 -16.94
C THR A 12 -40.94 17.54 -17.88
N PRO A 13 -41.04 17.71 -19.20
CA PRO A 13 -40.25 16.92 -20.15
C PRO A 13 -38.78 17.34 -20.06
N ILE A 14 -37.92 16.40 -19.68
CA ILE A 14 -36.46 16.58 -19.70
C ILE A 14 -36.00 16.49 -21.15
N THR A 15 -35.28 17.52 -21.63
CA THR A 15 -34.72 17.50 -23.00
C THR A 15 -33.32 16.93 -22.96
N VAL A 16 -33.11 15.80 -23.65
CA VAL A 16 -31.81 15.13 -23.76
C VAL A 16 -31.32 15.20 -25.21
N THR A 17 -30.20 15.89 -25.43
CA THR A 17 -29.56 16.00 -26.75
C THR A 17 -28.20 15.31 -26.72
N PRO A 18 -28.02 14.15 -27.39
CA PRO A 18 -26.76 13.43 -27.38
C PRO A 18 -25.67 14.19 -28.16
N VAL A 19 -24.44 14.14 -27.67
CA VAL A 19 -23.24 14.72 -28.27
C VAL A 19 -22.30 13.60 -28.65
N ARG A 20 -22.04 13.46 -29.95
CA ARG A 20 -21.17 12.41 -30.52
C ARG A 20 -19.97 13.02 -31.25
N ARG A 21 -18.87 12.29 -31.30
CA ARG A 21 -17.71 12.56 -32.17
C ARG A 21 -17.43 11.32 -33.00
N GLY A 22 -17.79 11.39 -34.29
CA GLY A 22 -17.87 10.19 -35.12
C GLY A 22 -18.90 9.23 -34.53
N ASP A 23 -18.50 7.97 -34.36
CA ASP A 23 -19.37 6.93 -33.80
C ASP A 23 -19.44 6.93 -32.26
N ARG A 24 -18.52 7.65 -31.59
CA ARG A 24 -18.42 7.65 -30.13
C ARG A 24 -19.31 8.71 -29.50
N GLU A 25 -20.15 8.29 -28.55
CA GLU A 25 -20.88 9.21 -27.68
C GLU A 25 -19.93 9.80 -26.62
N ILE A 26 -19.91 11.12 -26.51
CA ILE A 26 -19.06 11.87 -25.57
C ILE A 26 -19.88 12.35 -24.36
N GLY A 27 -21.19 12.53 -24.53
CA GLY A 27 -22.09 13.00 -23.48
C GLY A 27 -23.45 13.40 -24.04
N ALA A 28 -24.24 14.07 -23.21
CA ALA A 28 -25.52 14.64 -23.60
C ALA A 28 -25.71 16.01 -22.95
N TYR A 29 -26.40 16.91 -23.64
CA TYR A 29 -26.99 18.08 -23.00
C TYR A 29 -28.33 17.67 -22.37
N ILE A 30 -28.45 17.86 -21.06
CA ILE A 30 -29.67 17.65 -20.29
C ILE A 30 -30.11 19.03 -19.82
N ASP A 31 -31.25 19.51 -20.33
CA ASP A 31 -31.81 20.83 -20.01
C ASP A 31 -30.78 21.98 -20.15
N GLY A 32 -29.95 21.92 -21.21
CA GLY A 32 -28.91 22.91 -21.50
C GLY A 32 -27.59 22.72 -20.75
N ARG A 33 -27.49 21.72 -19.87
CA ARG A 33 -26.24 21.36 -19.16
C ARG A 33 -25.57 20.14 -19.80
N PHE A 34 -24.29 20.26 -20.14
CA PHE A 34 -23.51 19.14 -20.64
C PHE A 34 -23.20 18.11 -19.53
N VAL A 35 -23.50 16.85 -19.79
CA VAL A 35 -23.22 15.69 -18.94
C VAL A 35 -22.37 14.70 -19.74
N PRO A 36 -21.11 14.43 -19.33
CA PRO A 36 -20.23 13.52 -20.07
C PRO A 36 -20.72 12.07 -19.98
N ALA A 37 -20.56 11.33 -21.08
CA ALA A 37 -20.80 9.90 -21.15
C ALA A 37 -19.63 9.19 -20.46
N VAL A 38 -19.85 8.76 -19.23
CA VAL A 38 -18.90 7.93 -18.50
C VAL A 38 -19.25 6.48 -18.78
N ASP A 39 -18.35 5.76 -19.46
CA ASP A 39 -18.46 4.31 -19.57
C ASP A 39 -18.15 3.70 -18.20
N ALA A 40 -19.21 3.38 -17.45
CA ALA A 40 -19.11 2.77 -16.13
C ALA A 40 -18.34 1.46 -16.15
N THR A 41 -18.39 0.69 -17.24
CA THR A 41 -17.65 -0.55 -17.40
C THR A 41 -16.15 -0.28 -17.51
N THR A 42 -15.76 0.69 -18.34
CA THR A 42 -14.35 1.10 -18.44
C THR A 42 -13.82 1.64 -17.11
N VAL A 43 -14.61 2.46 -16.39
CA VAL A 43 -14.22 2.97 -15.06
C VAL A 43 -14.09 1.84 -14.04
N ALA A 44 -15.06 0.91 -14.01
CA ALA A 44 -15.02 -0.24 -13.11
C ALA A 44 -13.79 -1.13 -13.38
N LEU A 45 -13.51 -1.42 -14.64
CA LEU A 45 -12.33 -2.19 -15.03
C LEU A 45 -11.02 -1.48 -14.65
N ALA A 46 -10.93 -0.17 -14.89
CA ALA A 46 -9.77 0.62 -14.49
C ALA A 46 -9.57 0.63 -12.97
N ALA A 47 -10.66 0.77 -12.21
CA ALA A 47 -10.62 0.72 -10.75
C ALA A 47 -10.17 -0.66 -10.24
N LEU A 48 -10.73 -1.74 -10.78
CA LEU A 48 -10.35 -3.11 -10.44
C LEU A 48 -8.88 -3.40 -10.76
N ALA A 49 -8.41 -3.00 -11.94
CA ALA A 49 -7.01 -3.16 -12.33
C ALA A 49 -6.07 -2.40 -11.38
N THR A 50 -6.42 -1.17 -11.04
CA THR A 50 -5.64 -0.34 -10.10
C THR A 50 -5.57 -1.00 -8.71
N ALA A 51 -6.70 -1.50 -8.22
CA ALA A 51 -6.78 -2.20 -6.94
C ALA A 51 -5.94 -3.49 -6.95
N ALA A 52 -5.99 -4.27 -8.04
CA ALA A 52 -5.20 -5.48 -8.21
C ALA A 52 -3.68 -5.17 -8.20
N VAL A 53 -3.24 -4.14 -8.91
CA VAL A 53 -1.84 -3.72 -8.93
C VAL A 53 -1.39 -3.23 -7.55
N ALA A 54 -2.20 -2.42 -6.88
CA ALA A 54 -1.88 -1.91 -5.54
C ALA A 54 -1.75 -3.03 -4.51
N THR A 55 -2.69 -3.98 -4.50
CA THR A 55 -2.66 -5.14 -3.58
C THR A 55 -1.47 -6.05 -3.86
N ALA A 56 -1.16 -6.33 -5.13
CA ALA A 56 0.04 -7.06 -5.50
C ALA A 56 1.31 -6.34 -5.03
N GLY A 57 1.44 -5.04 -5.27
CA GLY A 57 2.59 -4.24 -4.85
C GLY A 57 2.80 -4.25 -3.32
N ILE A 58 1.72 -4.08 -2.55
CA ILE A 58 1.78 -4.14 -1.08
C ILE A 58 2.22 -5.53 -0.61
N SER A 59 1.65 -6.59 -1.19
CA SER A 59 1.97 -7.97 -0.81
C SER A 59 3.45 -8.30 -1.05
N VAL A 60 3.99 -7.92 -2.21
CA VAL A 60 5.40 -8.10 -2.57
C VAL A 60 6.28 -7.25 -1.67
N GLY A 61 5.93 -5.99 -1.44
CA GLY A 61 6.65 -5.11 -0.54
C GLY A 61 6.74 -5.66 0.88
N PHE A 62 5.67 -6.25 1.39
CA PHE A 62 5.66 -6.87 2.71
C PHE A 62 6.44 -8.19 2.76
N ALA A 63 6.34 -9.03 1.71
CA ALA A 63 7.09 -10.27 1.60
C ALA A 63 8.61 -10.03 1.52
N LEU A 64 9.03 -8.98 0.81
CA LEU A 64 10.45 -8.61 0.65
C LEU A 64 10.97 -7.76 1.82
N ARG A 65 10.10 -7.29 2.72
CA ARG A 65 10.53 -6.48 3.86
C ARG A 65 11.36 -7.34 4.82
N ARG A 66 12.68 -7.10 4.82
CA ARG A 66 13.60 -7.71 5.79
C ARG A 66 13.18 -7.30 7.20
N ARG A 67 12.74 -8.26 8.01
CA ARG A 67 12.50 -8.03 9.44
C ARG A 67 13.86 -7.82 10.11
N PRO A 68 14.05 -6.73 10.88
CA PRO A 68 15.27 -6.56 11.65
C PRO A 68 15.44 -7.76 12.60
N ALA A 69 16.60 -8.40 12.53
CA ALA A 69 16.90 -9.60 13.31
C ALA A 69 16.99 -9.33 14.82
N ILE A 70 17.17 -8.06 15.20
CA ILE A 70 17.29 -7.60 16.58
C ILE A 70 16.32 -6.43 16.74
N GLY A 71 15.42 -6.54 17.72
CA GLY A 71 14.54 -5.43 18.12
C GLY A 71 15.29 -4.40 18.97
N THR A 72 14.60 -3.81 19.94
CA THR A 72 15.19 -2.77 20.81
C THR A 72 16.28 -3.37 21.72
N VAL A 73 17.43 -2.69 21.74
CA VAL A 73 18.55 -2.98 22.66
C VAL A 73 18.48 -1.96 23.80
N THR A 74 18.36 -2.43 25.04
CA THR A 74 18.39 -1.55 26.22
C THR A 74 19.55 -1.92 27.14
N MET A 75 20.36 -0.93 27.54
CA MET A 75 21.36 -1.11 28.58
C MET A 75 20.75 -0.82 29.96
N GLY A 76 20.86 -1.78 30.86
CA GLY A 76 20.63 -1.59 32.28
C GLY A 76 21.88 -1.04 32.98
N PRO A 77 21.71 -0.40 34.16
CA PRO A 77 22.83 0.00 35.00
C PRO A 77 23.72 -1.21 35.34
N GLY A 78 25.04 -1.04 35.26
CA GLY A 78 26.01 -2.13 35.45
C GLY A 78 26.37 -2.92 34.17
N GLY A 79 25.98 -2.45 32.97
CA GLY A 79 26.44 -3.03 31.70
C GLY A 79 25.61 -4.20 31.16
N TRP A 80 24.45 -4.47 31.75
CA TRP A 80 23.54 -5.51 31.28
C TRP A 80 22.84 -5.09 29.99
N VAL A 81 22.76 -5.98 28.99
CA VAL A 81 22.04 -5.73 27.73
C VAL A 81 20.80 -6.62 27.65
N SER A 82 19.63 -6.02 27.49
CA SER A 82 18.37 -6.73 27.21
C SER A 82 17.98 -6.56 25.75
N LEU A 83 17.62 -7.68 25.10
CA LEU A 83 17.18 -7.74 23.70
C LEU A 83 15.71 -8.19 23.66
N LYS A 84 14.83 -7.35 23.11
CA LYS A 84 13.40 -7.70 22.94
C LYS A 84 13.07 -8.08 21.50
N ARG A 85 12.08 -8.97 21.33
CA ARG A 85 11.55 -9.46 20.04
C ARG A 85 12.61 -10.09 19.12
N THR A 86 13.48 -10.88 19.71
CA THR A 86 14.55 -11.61 19.01
C THR A 86 14.21 -13.11 18.99
N THR A 87 14.33 -13.75 17.82
CA THR A 87 14.52 -15.22 17.74
C THR A 87 15.92 -15.50 18.26
N ARG A 88 16.04 -15.73 19.58
CA ARG A 88 17.28 -15.92 20.36
C ARG A 88 18.54 -16.23 19.50
N PRO A 89 19.38 -15.25 19.13
CA PRO A 89 20.73 -15.56 18.70
C PRO A 89 21.44 -16.16 19.92
N ALA A 90 22.09 -17.30 19.74
CA ALA A 90 22.92 -17.86 20.80
C ALA A 90 23.95 -16.81 21.22
N LEU A 91 23.82 -16.27 22.43
CA LEU A 91 24.81 -15.41 23.07
C LEU A 91 26.05 -16.26 23.34
N LYS A 92 26.86 -16.50 22.30
CA LYS A 92 28.19 -17.06 22.46
C LYS A 92 29.11 -15.93 22.90
N ALA A 93 29.43 -15.88 24.19
CA ALA A 93 30.68 -15.30 24.64
C ALA A 93 31.81 -16.15 24.05
N GLY A 94 32.29 -15.81 22.85
CA GLY A 94 33.37 -16.57 22.24
C GLY A 94 33.36 -16.59 20.72
N ARG A 95 34.40 -15.91 20.20
CA ARG A 95 35.03 -16.06 18.88
C ARG A 95 34.45 -15.20 17.74
N PRO A 96 34.96 -13.97 17.53
CA PRO A 96 34.90 -13.39 16.19
C PRO A 96 35.78 -14.23 15.26
N ALA A 97 35.19 -14.76 14.20
CA ALA A 97 35.95 -15.31 13.09
C ALA A 97 36.93 -14.23 12.60
N ARG A 98 38.22 -14.59 12.46
CA ARG A 98 39.25 -13.64 12.04
C ARG A 98 38.84 -12.97 10.73
N PRO A 99 38.74 -11.63 10.69
CA PRO A 99 38.44 -10.93 9.45
C PRO A 99 39.51 -11.26 8.41
N TRP A 100 39.11 -11.33 7.15
CA TRP A 100 39.95 -11.86 6.06
C TRP A 100 41.27 -11.09 5.91
N TRP A 101 41.26 -9.76 6.12
CA TRP A 101 42.46 -8.93 6.10
C TRP A 101 43.46 -9.32 7.20
N ALA A 102 43.00 -9.79 8.36
CA ALA A 102 43.87 -10.23 9.45
C ALA A 102 44.55 -11.58 9.16
N ARG A 103 43.99 -12.40 8.27
CA ARG A 103 44.67 -13.61 7.75
C ARG A 103 45.73 -13.22 6.73
N LEU A 104 45.40 -12.28 5.87
CA LEU A 104 46.29 -11.78 4.81
C LEU A 104 47.54 -11.10 5.38
N LEU A 105 47.37 -10.30 6.44
CA LEU A 105 48.46 -9.57 7.10
C LEU A 105 49.17 -10.37 8.21
N ARG A 106 48.80 -11.64 8.44
CA ARG A 106 49.32 -12.48 9.55
C ARG A 106 49.35 -11.79 10.92
N ALA A 107 48.47 -10.83 11.15
CA ALA A 107 48.46 -10.04 12.38
C ALA A 107 48.13 -10.95 13.58
N ARG A 108 48.97 -10.90 14.61
CA ARG A 108 48.71 -11.54 15.90
C ARG A 108 47.98 -10.54 16.80
N ARG A 109 46.91 -10.99 17.45
CA ARG A 109 46.12 -10.19 18.39
C ARG A 109 46.96 -9.95 19.63
N LEU A 110 47.19 -8.69 19.98
CA LEU A 110 47.66 -8.30 21.32
C LEU A 110 46.46 -8.43 22.26
N VAL A 111 46.50 -9.41 23.14
CA VAL A 111 45.53 -9.53 24.24
C VAL A 111 46.11 -8.73 25.39
N VAL A 112 45.51 -7.59 25.70
CA VAL A 112 45.72 -6.94 26.99
C VAL A 112 44.78 -7.63 27.96
N GLU A 113 45.37 -8.30 28.94
CA GLU A 113 44.68 -8.90 30.06
C GLU A 113 44.38 -7.80 31.08
N ARG A 114 43.09 -7.47 31.25
CA ARG A 114 42.44 -7.11 32.52
C ARG A 114 40.95 -6.86 32.31
#